data_AF-A0A934TAC6-F1
#
_entry.id   AF-A0A934TAC6-F1
#
_cell.length_a   1.000
_cell.length_b   1.000
_cell.length_c   1.000
_cell.angle_alpha   90.00
_cell.angle_beta   90.00
_cell.angle_gamma   90.00
#
_symmetry.space_group_name_H-M   'P 1'
#
loop_
_entity.id
_entity.type
_entity.pdbx_description
1 polymer ?
#
loop_
_entity_poly.entity_id
_entity_poly.type
_entity_poly.pdbx_seq_one_letter_code
_entity_poly.pdbx_strand_id
1 'polypeptide(L)'
;MKRTYITLLVTFLFASLATDSYAQFVVAQDTIRGQIYFSQRPGDFNNSIIVPNDSVFYMFPPDKEIDPWRYVDFYLPSRTTKRGYIQETRLMRVDDYEIVEVERLSSHGSVSFKNDDVRIQITVANISDKDPSIKKHTDGGYVVNGKQAKGVNKWQVPKLRYQSISVTIKGKVIIFPKRVYEHLLNPELENMVVYYNPEKGIIYINANNGGMSAPYNVLWAVSQKGVSSPYIFDISTK
;
A
#
# COMPACT_ATOMS: atom_id res chain seq x y z
N MET A 1 15.86 24.67 35.51
CA MET A 1 16.35 24.42 34.13
C MET A 1 16.90 23.00 33.94
N LYS A 2 17.99 22.56 34.59
CA LYS A 2 18.56 21.20 34.39
C LYS A 2 17.59 20.02 34.57
N ARG A 3 16.71 20.05 35.57
CA ARG A 3 15.72 18.97 35.81
C ARG A 3 14.70 18.82 34.67
N THR A 4 14.22 19.92 34.10
CA THR A 4 13.24 19.92 33.01
C THR A 4 13.81 19.33 31.72
N TYR A 5 15.09 19.61 31.41
CA TYR A 5 15.78 19.01 30.27
C TYR A 5 16.01 17.50 30.44
N ILE A 6 16.30 17.03 31.66
CA ILE A 6 16.45 15.60 31.94
C ILE A 6 15.10 14.89 31.79
N THR A 7 13.99 15.48 32.27
CA THR A 7 12.65 14.91 32.09
C THR A 7 12.26 14.84 30.61
N LEU A 8 12.51 15.90 29.83
CA LEU A 8 12.29 15.95 28.37
C LEU A 8 13.16 14.93 27.61
N LEU A 9 14.43 14.76 28.00
CA LEU A 9 15.34 13.78 27.39
C LEU A 9 14.88 12.34 27.68
N VAL A 10 14.41 12.07 28.90
CA VAL A 10 13.87 10.75 29.29
C VAL A 10 12.54 10.46 28.59
N THR A 11 11.65 11.44 28.42
CA THR A 11 10.41 11.25 27.64
C THR A 11 10.70 11.02 26.15
N PHE A 12 11.68 11.73 25.59
CA PHE A 12 12.13 11.49 24.22
C PHE A 12 12.77 10.10 24.04
N LEU A 13 13.57 9.63 25.01
CA LEU A 13 14.13 8.28 25.00
C LEU A 13 13.03 7.20 25.09
N PHE A 14 12.03 7.37 25.96
CA PHE A 14 10.92 6.42 26.06
C PHE A 14 10.02 6.40 24.81
N ALA A 15 9.82 7.55 24.15
CA ALA A 15 9.10 7.61 22.88
C ALA A 15 9.88 6.93 21.73
N SER A 16 11.22 7.01 21.74
CA SER A 16 12.06 6.35 20.73
C SER A 16 12.15 4.82 20.85
N LEU A 17 11.67 4.24 21.95
CA LEU A 17 11.67 2.79 22.20
C LEU A 17 10.36 2.10 21.76
N ALA A 18 9.36 2.86 21.33
CA ALA A 18 8.08 2.33 20.83
C ALA A 18 8.02 2.45 19.30
N THR A 19 8.78 1.61 18.59
CA THR A 19 8.51 1.36 17.17
C THR A 19 7.45 0.28 17.07
N ASP A 20 6.19 0.64 17.29
CA ASP A 20 5.08 -0.23 16.88
C ASP A 20 5.02 -0.18 15.35
N SER A 21 5.54 -1.22 14.68
CA SER A 21 5.39 -1.31 13.24
C SER A 21 3.95 -1.73 12.92
N TYR A 22 3.23 -0.83 12.24
CA TYR A 22 1.89 -1.11 11.77
C TYR A 22 1.92 -2.12 10.61
N ALA A 23 0.78 -2.76 10.37
CA ALA A 23 0.63 -3.58 9.17
C ALA A 23 0.82 -2.71 7.93
N GLN A 24 1.64 -3.16 6.98
CA GLN A 24 1.95 -2.37 5.80
C GLN A 24 2.44 -3.21 4.62
N PHE A 25 2.37 -2.63 3.43
CA PHE A 25 3.03 -3.21 2.26
C PHE A 25 4.55 -3.09 2.36
N VAL A 26 5.24 -4.15 1.98
CA VAL A 26 6.70 -4.26 1.95
C VAL A 26 7.11 -4.70 0.54
N VAL A 27 8.08 -4.01 -0.04
CA VAL A 27 8.75 -4.40 -1.29
C VAL A 27 10.11 -4.92 -0.91
N ALA A 28 10.17 -6.21 -0.62
CA ALA A 28 11.32 -6.81 0.02
C ALA A 28 12.55 -6.83 -0.91
N GLN A 29 13.69 -6.46 -0.35
CA GLN A 29 14.99 -6.64 -0.97
C GLN A 29 15.98 -7.18 0.05
N ASP A 30 16.65 -8.30 -0.26
CA ASP A 30 17.88 -8.72 0.42
C ASP A 30 19.07 -8.15 -0.36
N THR A 31 19.80 -7.22 0.26
CA THR A 31 20.94 -6.50 -0.36
C THR A 31 22.25 -7.26 -0.30
N ILE A 32 22.31 -8.40 0.39
CA ILE A 32 23.52 -9.23 0.54
C ILE A 32 23.43 -10.47 -0.33
N ARG A 33 22.34 -11.25 -0.20
CA ARG A 33 22.15 -12.51 -0.91
C ARG A 33 21.29 -12.38 -2.15
N GLY A 34 20.58 -11.25 -2.32
CA GLY A 34 19.72 -11.01 -3.47
C GLY A 34 18.43 -11.84 -3.50
N GLN A 35 18.11 -12.54 -2.41
CA GLN A 35 16.99 -13.48 -2.35
C GLN A 35 16.37 -13.53 -0.95
N ILE A 36 15.05 -13.70 -0.89
CA ILE A 36 14.29 -13.78 0.36
C ILE A 36 13.80 -15.21 0.55
N TYR A 37 13.84 -15.69 1.78
CA TYR A 37 13.28 -16.99 2.14
C TYR A 37 11.87 -16.79 2.71
N PHE A 38 10.88 -17.34 2.02
CA PHE A 38 9.50 -17.40 2.47
C PHE A 38 9.19 -18.81 2.99
N SER A 39 8.84 -18.92 4.26
CA SER A 39 8.56 -20.20 4.94
C SER A 39 7.12 -20.25 5.43
N GLN A 40 6.49 -21.43 5.41
CA GLN A 40 5.16 -21.59 6.01
C GLN A 40 5.19 -21.61 7.54
N ARG A 41 6.37 -21.87 8.12
CA ARG A 41 6.62 -21.88 9.57
C ARG A 41 7.92 -21.13 9.87
N PRO A 42 8.01 -20.40 10.98
CA PRO A 42 9.27 -19.82 11.43
C PRO A 42 10.35 -20.90 11.56
N GLY A 43 11.55 -20.63 11.06
CA GLY A 43 12.72 -21.52 11.17
C GLY A 43 12.80 -22.63 10.13
N ASP A 44 11.74 -22.87 9.35
CA ASP A 44 11.72 -23.96 8.37
C ASP A 44 12.36 -23.53 7.04
N PHE A 45 13.70 -23.52 7.01
CA PHE A 45 14.47 -23.20 5.81
C PHE A 45 14.48 -24.35 4.78
N ASN A 46 14.33 -25.59 5.23
CA ASN A 46 14.36 -26.77 4.33
C ASN A 46 13.17 -26.79 3.36
N ASN A 47 12.01 -26.27 3.80
CA ASN A 47 10.81 -26.15 2.97
C ASN A 47 10.53 -24.71 2.53
N SER A 48 11.51 -23.81 2.68
CA SER A 48 11.35 -22.42 2.27
C SER A 48 11.33 -22.27 0.74
N ILE A 49 10.54 -21.31 0.27
CA ILE A 49 10.52 -20.89 -1.13
C ILE A 49 11.41 -19.67 -1.25
N ILE A 50 12.34 -19.72 -2.21
CA ILE A 50 13.13 -18.56 -2.59
C ILE A 50 12.26 -17.63 -3.42
N VAL A 51 12.13 -16.38 -2.98
CA VAL A 51 11.37 -15.34 -3.67
C VAL A 51 12.30 -14.22 -4.10
N PRO A 52 12.12 -13.67 -5.32
CA PRO A 52 13.01 -12.67 -5.87
C PRO A 52 12.87 -11.34 -5.12
N ASN A 53 13.92 -10.52 -5.13
CA ASN A 53 13.84 -9.12 -4.73
C ASN A 53 12.74 -8.39 -5.52
N ASP A 54 12.19 -7.33 -4.93
CA ASP A 54 11.03 -6.57 -5.40
C ASP A 54 9.68 -7.31 -5.33
N SER A 55 9.68 -8.51 -4.73
CA SER A 55 8.43 -9.18 -4.35
C SER A 55 7.66 -8.35 -3.32
N VAL A 56 6.34 -8.31 -3.48
CA VAL A 56 5.46 -7.54 -2.60
C VAL A 56 4.81 -8.44 -1.57
N PHE A 57 4.91 -7.99 -0.32
CA PHE A 57 4.29 -8.61 0.83
C PHE A 57 3.35 -7.60 1.49
N TYR A 58 2.31 -8.09 2.14
CA TYR A 58 1.64 -7.34 3.19
C TYR A 58 2.10 -7.91 4.53
N MET A 59 2.82 -7.10 5.29
CA MET A 59 3.40 -7.46 6.57
C MET A 59 2.45 -7.10 7.69
N PHE A 60 2.19 -8.06 8.58
CA PHE A 60 1.33 -7.86 9.75
C PHE A 60 2.13 -7.21 10.89
N PRO A 61 1.44 -6.70 11.94
CA PRO A 61 2.12 -6.16 13.10
C PRO A 61 3.10 -7.19 13.70
N PRO A 62 4.22 -6.74 14.26
CA PRO A 62 5.28 -7.62 14.72
C PRO A 62 4.79 -8.45 15.91
N ASP A 63 5.07 -9.74 15.86
CA ASP A 63 4.91 -10.63 16.98
C ASP A 63 6.30 -10.84 17.62
N LYS A 64 6.46 -10.30 18.82
CA LYS A 64 7.74 -10.33 19.55
C LYS A 64 8.13 -11.74 20.00
N GLU A 65 7.20 -12.69 20.06
CA GLU A 65 7.49 -14.07 20.47
C GLU A 65 8.22 -14.86 19.37
N ILE A 66 8.03 -14.47 18.11
CA ILE A 66 8.62 -15.14 16.94
C ILE A 66 9.74 -14.34 16.29
N ASP A 67 10.24 -13.28 16.93
CA ASP A 67 11.34 -12.48 16.40
C ASP A 67 12.57 -13.37 16.09
N PRO A 68 13.24 -13.22 14.93
CA PRO A 68 13.15 -12.16 13.92
C PRO A 68 12.13 -12.39 12.78
N TRP A 69 11.16 -13.28 12.95
CA TRP A 69 10.19 -13.62 11.91
C TRP A 69 9.02 -12.64 11.85
N ARG A 70 8.52 -12.39 10.64
CA ARG A 70 7.35 -11.55 10.37
C ARG A 70 6.31 -12.36 9.62
N TYR A 71 5.09 -12.38 10.13
CA TYR A 71 3.96 -12.95 9.42
C TYR A 71 3.58 -12.05 8.25
N VAL A 72 3.36 -12.64 7.08
CA VAL A 72 3.12 -11.90 5.84
C VAL A 72 2.11 -12.62 4.94
N ASP A 73 1.39 -11.82 4.15
CA ASP A 73 0.76 -12.26 2.91
C ASP A 73 1.72 -11.98 1.74
N PHE A 74 2.24 -13.02 1.09
CA PHE A 74 3.05 -12.92 -0.11
C PHE A 74 2.16 -12.85 -1.36
N TYR A 75 2.25 -11.78 -2.14
CA TYR A 75 1.49 -11.62 -3.39
C TYR A 75 2.19 -12.30 -4.56
N LEU A 76 1.53 -13.31 -5.12
CA LEU A 76 1.98 -14.02 -6.32
C LEU A 76 1.77 -13.16 -7.58
N PRO A 77 2.40 -13.51 -8.72
CA PRO A 77 2.14 -12.85 -10.00
C PRO A 77 0.65 -12.82 -10.39
N SER A 78 -0.12 -13.84 -9.99
CA SER A 78 -1.58 -13.94 -10.15
C SER A 78 -2.39 -12.97 -9.29
N ARG A 79 -1.75 -12.22 -8.37
CA ARG A 79 -2.35 -11.37 -7.33
C ARG A 79 -3.15 -12.11 -6.26
N THR A 80 -3.05 -13.44 -6.22
CA THR A 80 -3.45 -14.22 -5.05
C THR A 80 -2.34 -14.20 -4.01
N THR A 81 -2.70 -14.47 -2.75
CA THR A 81 -1.76 -14.41 -1.62
C THR A 81 -1.44 -15.78 -1.06
N LYS A 82 -0.20 -16.01 -0.65
CA LYS A 82 0.21 -17.12 0.22
C LYS A 82 0.61 -16.58 1.59
N ARG A 83 0.13 -17.19 2.67
CA ARG A 83 0.50 -16.80 4.03
C ARG A 83 1.72 -17.57 4.52
N GLY A 84 2.57 -16.89 5.26
CA GLY A 84 3.78 -17.48 5.81
C GLY A 84 4.61 -16.45 6.52
N TYR A 85 5.91 -16.70 6.57
CA TYR A 85 6.86 -15.94 7.35
C TYR A 85 8.10 -15.63 6.52
N ILE A 86 8.63 -14.44 6.74
CA ILE A 86 9.95 -14.01 6.26
C ILE A 86 10.74 -13.50 7.46
N GLN A 87 12.08 -13.52 7.38
CA GLN A 87 12.90 -12.89 8.43
C GLN A 87 13.04 -11.39 8.15
N GLU A 88 12.86 -10.57 9.19
CA GLU A 88 12.92 -9.10 9.07
C GLU A 88 14.33 -8.57 8.84
N THR A 89 15.36 -9.28 9.32
CA THR A 89 16.70 -8.73 9.57
C THR A 89 17.40 -8.07 8.38
N ARG A 90 16.84 -8.14 7.17
CA ARG A 90 17.44 -7.67 5.91
C ARG A 90 16.43 -7.22 4.86
N LEU A 91 15.21 -6.80 5.23
CA LEU A 91 14.21 -6.37 4.26
C LEU A 91 14.23 -4.85 4.11
N MET A 92 14.43 -4.35 2.89
CA MET A 92 13.94 -3.01 2.57
C MET A 92 12.42 -3.02 2.52
N ARG A 93 11.81 -2.05 3.15
CA ARG A 93 10.38 -1.76 3.14
C ARG A 93 10.10 -0.62 2.18
N VAL A 94 8.82 -0.44 1.85
CA VAL A 94 8.43 0.67 0.95
C VAL A 94 8.72 2.02 1.60
N ASP A 95 8.56 2.10 2.92
CA ASP A 95 8.85 3.27 3.75
C ASP A 95 10.35 3.55 3.97
N ASP A 96 11.25 2.68 3.47
CA ASP A 96 12.69 2.93 3.45
C ASP A 96 13.13 3.67 2.16
N TYR A 97 12.23 3.87 1.18
CA TYR A 97 12.49 4.70 -0.01
C TYR A 97 12.20 6.18 0.26
N GLU A 98 12.70 7.05 -0.63
CA GLU A 98 12.46 8.50 -0.56
C GLU A 98 10.95 8.80 -0.63
N ILE A 99 10.43 9.53 0.36
CA ILE A 99 9.05 10.02 0.33
C ILE A 99 8.94 11.14 -0.71
N VAL A 100 7.91 11.06 -1.55
CA VAL A 100 7.54 12.16 -2.45
C VAL A 100 6.51 13.02 -1.74
N GLU A 101 6.90 14.25 -1.42
CA GLU A 101 6.10 15.16 -0.62
C GLU A 101 4.78 15.57 -1.30
N VAL A 102 3.77 15.86 -0.48
CA VAL A 102 2.50 16.43 -0.94
C VAL A 102 2.76 17.86 -1.43
N GLU A 103 2.52 18.09 -2.73
CA GLU A 103 2.58 19.43 -3.32
C GLU A 103 1.26 20.18 -3.05
N ARG A 104 0.13 19.47 -3.16
CA ARG A 104 -1.19 20.06 -2.93
C ARG A 104 -2.22 18.99 -2.56
N LEU A 105 -3.01 19.28 -1.54
CA LEU A 105 -4.27 18.58 -1.26
C LEU A 105 -5.43 19.57 -1.43
N SER A 106 -6.37 19.25 -2.30
CA SER A 106 -7.52 20.09 -2.64
C SER A 106 -8.77 19.59 -1.95
N SER A 107 -9.53 20.52 -1.36
CA SER A 107 -10.90 20.27 -0.91
C SER A 107 -11.85 19.83 -2.05
N HIS A 108 -11.45 20.04 -3.30
CA HIS A 108 -12.23 19.70 -4.51
C HIS A 108 -11.92 18.30 -5.05
N GLY A 109 -11.35 17.40 -4.23
CA GLY A 109 -11.15 16.00 -4.61
C GLY A 109 -9.92 15.77 -5.49
N SER A 110 -8.80 16.42 -5.18
CA SER A 110 -7.52 16.11 -5.83
C SER A 110 -6.33 16.21 -4.88
N VAL A 111 -5.31 15.41 -5.16
CA VAL A 111 -4.01 15.47 -4.48
C VAL A 111 -2.89 15.39 -5.52
N SER A 112 -1.84 16.18 -5.33
CA SER A 112 -0.60 16.08 -6.07
C SER A 112 0.60 15.90 -5.15
N PHE A 113 1.55 15.11 -5.61
CA PHE A 113 2.84 14.87 -4.96
C PHE A 113 3.95 15.24 -5.94
N LYS A 114 5.06 15.76 -5.43
CA LYS A 114 6.19 16.16 -6.28
C LYS A 114 7.53 16.09 -5.56
N ASN A 115 8.55 15.66 -6.28
CA ASN A 115 9.95 16.02 -6.04
C ASN A 115 10.59 16.48 -7.38
N ASP A 116 11.92 16.52 -7.45
CA ASP A 116 12.62 16.99 -8.65
C ASP A 116 12.40 16.10 -9.88
N ASP A 117 12.35 14.78 -9.68
CA ASP A 117 12.27 13.80 -10.76
C ASP A 117 10.86 13.33 -11.07
N VAL A 118 9.94 13.46 -10.11
CA VAL A 118 8.61 12.85 -10.19
C VAL A 118 7.48 13.81 -9.82
N ARG A 119 6.34 13.63 -10.49
CA ARG A 119 5.08 14.31 -10.15
C ARG A 119 3.93 13.33 -10.26
N ILE A 120 3.06 13.30 -9.26
CA ILE A 120 1.88 12.46 -9.20
C ILE A 120 0.66 13.37 -9.09
N GLN A 121 -0.41 13.05 -9.83
CA GLN A 121 -1.70 13.72 -9.71
C GLN A 121 -2.81 12.68 -9.66
N ILE A 122 -3.65 12.78 -8.63
CA ILE A 122 -4.79 11.90 -8.38
C ILE A 122 -6.02 12.78 -8.20
N THR A 123 -7.11 12.42 -8.87
CA THR A 123 -8.42 13.06 -8.67
C THR A 123 -9.49 12.03 -8.36
N VAL A 124 -10.48 12.45 -7.59
CA VAL A 124 -11.64 11.66 -7.21
C VAL A 124 -12.91 12.37 -7.66
N ALA A 125 -13.98 11.61 -7.86
CA ALA A 125 -15.28 12.13 -8.23
C ALA A 125 -16.39 11.47 -7.44
N ASN A 126 -17.48 12.20 -7.25
CA ASN A 126 -18.72 11.64 -6.69
C ASN A 126 -19.27 10.55 -7.61
N ILE A 127 -19.84 9.53 -6.99
CA ILE A 127 -20.59 8.47 -7.64
C ILE A 127 -22.05 8.91 -7.73
N SER A 128 -22.63 8.76 -8.92
CA SER A 128 -24.07 8.93 -9.12
C SER A 128 -24.77 7.64 -8.71
N ASP A 129 -25.93 7.75 -8.05
CA ASP A 129 -26.76 6.58 -7.70
C ASP A 129 -27.19 5.76 -8.91
N LYS A 130 -27.14 6.36 -10.12
CA LYS A 130 -27.48 5.73 -11.40
C LYS A 130 -26.26 5.31 -12.21
N ASP A 131 -25.09 5.20 -11.59
CA ASP A 131 -23.89 4.85 -12.34
C ASP A 131 -23.98 3.44 -12.95
N PRO A 132 -23.98 3.30 -14.29
CA PRO A 132 -24.20 2.01 -14.93
C PRO A 132 -23.03 1.03 -14.77
N SER A 133 -21.85 1.53 -14.40
CA SER A 133 -20.66 0.69 -14.17
C SER A 133 -20.72 -0.04 -12.83
N ILE A 134 -21.50 0.45 -11.88
CA ILE A 134 -21.60 -0.09 -10.52
C ILE A 134 -22.91 -0.86 -10.38
N LYS A 135 -22.79 -2.14 -10.04
CA LYS A 135 -23.94 -3.04 -9.82
C LYS A 135 -23.90 -3.61 -8.42
N LYS A 136 -25.04 -3.65 -7.75
CA LYS A 136 -25.19 -4.36 -6.47
C LYS A 136 -25.50 -5.84 -6.76
N HIS A 137 -24.75 -6.72 -6.12
CA HIS A 137 -24.95 -8.17 -6.20
C HIS A 137 -25.96 -8.64 -5.14
N THR A 138 -26.49 -9.85 -5.28
CA THR A 138 -27.57 -10.37 -4.42
C THR A 138 -27.14 -10.62 -2.97
N ASP A 139 -25.85 -10.90 -2.75
CA ASP A 139 -25.22 -10.98 -1.43
C ASP A 139 -25.01 -9.60 -0.76
N GLY A 140 -25.36 -8.52 -1.47
CA GLY A 140 -25.21 -7.14 -1.04
C GLY A 140 -23.86 -6.51 -1.37
N GLY A 141 -22.89 -7.26 -1.91
CA GLY A 141 -21.64 -6.72 -2.43
C GLY A 141 -21.84 -5.84 -3.66
N TYR A 142 -20.79 -5.11 -4.06
CA TYR A 142 -20.80 -4.29 -5.26
C TYR A 142 -19.79 -4.83 -6.28
N VAL A 143 -20.11 -4.66 -7.56
CA VAL A 143 -19.25 -4.99 -8.70
C VAL A 143 -19.12 -3.75 -9.57
N VAL A 144 -17.88 -3.41 -9.95
CA VAL A 144 -17.59 -2.33 -10.90
C VAL A 144 -17.00 -2.94 -12.16
N ASN A 145 -17.67 -2.77 -13.30
CA ASN A 145 -17.22 -3.29 -14.61
C ASN A 145 -16.80 -4.77 -14.56
N GLY A 146 -17.56 -5.60 -13.83
CA GLY A 146 -17.31 -7.05 -13.71
C GLY A 146 -16.27 -7.44 -12.64
N LYS A 147 -15.67 -6.51 -11.90
CA LYS A 147 -14.76 -6.78 -10.78
C LYS A 147 -15.43 -6.50 -9.43
N GLN A 148 -15.16 -7.34 -8.44
CA GLN A 148 -15.62 -7.09 -7.07
C GLN A 148 -15.07 -5.75 -6.56
N ALA A 149 -15.96 -4.91 -6.06
CA ALA A 149 -15.61 -3.60 -5.52
C ALA A 149 -14.93 -3.73 -4.15
N LYS A 150 -14.11 -2.74 -3.82
CA LYS A 150 -13.45 -2.54 -2.51
C LYS A 150 -13.85 -1.20 -1.92
N GLY A 151 -13.79 -1.07 -0.60
CA GLY A 151 -14.11 0.18 0.08
C GLY A 151 -15.59 0.41 0.35
N VAL A 152 -16.44 -0.60 0.15
CA VAL A 152 -17.87 -0.51 0.41
C VAL A 152 -18.40 -1.87 0.89
N ASN A 153 -19.28 -1.86 1.89
CA ASN A 153 -19.96 -3.06 2.36
C ASN A 153 -21.45 -3.05 1.96
N LYS A 154 -22.18 -4.13 2.25
CA LYS A 154 -23.59 -4.31 1.84
C LYS A 154 -24.57 -3.27 2.36
N TRP A 155 -24.22 -2.58 3.44
CA TRP A 155 -25.03 -1.57 4.11
C TRP A 155 -24.69 -0.14 3.69
N GLN A 156 -23.76 0.04 2.77
CA GLN A 156 -23.26 1.34 2.34
C GLN A 156 -23.53 1.60 0.87
N VAL A 157 -23.82 2.85 0.55
CA VAL A 157 -23.81 3.34 -0.84
C VAL A 157 -22.41 3.91 -1.12
N PRO A 158 -21.74 3.48 -2.21
CA PRO A 158 -20.43 4.02 -2.54
C PRO A 158 -20.57 5.50 -2.95
N LYS A 159 -19.72 6.36 -2.41
CA LYS A 159 -19.84 7.83 -2.56
C LYS A 159 -18.79 8.40 -3.50
N LEU A 160 -17.56 7.90 -3.42
CA LEU A 160 -16.43 8.42 -4.17
C LEU A 160 -15.75 7.31 -4.98
N ARG A 161 -15.14 7.71 -6.09
CA ARG A 161 -14.24 6.87 -6.90
C ARG A 161 -13.03 7.67 -7.33
N TYR A 162 -11.95 6.97 -7.63
CA TYR A 162 -10.88 7.54 -8.43
C TYR A 162 -11.41 7.93 -9.82
N GLN A 163 -11.12 9.16 -10.23
CA GLN A 163 -11.44 9.67 -11.56
C GLN A 163 -10.23 9.52 -12.48
N SER A 164 -9.06 10.01 -12.07
CA SER A 164 -7.80 9.83 -12.77
C SER A 164 -6.62 9.66 -11.82
N ILE A 165 -5.62 8.92 -12.28
CA ILE A 165 -4.30 8.82 -11.66
C ILE A 165 -3.27 8.96 -12.78
N SER A 166 -2.34 9.90 -12.62
CA SER A 166 -1.25 10.13 -13.56
C SER A 166 0.05 10.37 -12.83
N VAL A 167 1.14 9.93 -13.45
CA VAL A 167 2.48 10.00 -12.89
C VAL A 167 3.44 10.46 -13.97
N THR A 168 4.31 11.40 -13.65
CA THR A 168 5.42 11.84 -14.49
C THR A 168 6.72 11.37 -13.86
N ILE A 169 7.57 10.68 -14.63
CA ILE A 169 8.88 10.20 -14.20
C ILE A 169 9.92 10.72 -15.19
N LYS A 170 10.78 11.64 -14.77
CA LYS A 170 11.82 12.25 -15.60
C LYS A 170 11.26 12.77 -16.93
N GLY A 171 10.17 13.52 -16.84
CA GLY A 171 9.47 14.12 -17.99
C GLY A 171 8.52 13.21 -18.77
N LYS A 172 8.55 11.88 -18.57
CA LYS A 172 7.62 10.95 -19.23
C LYS A 172 6.32 10.81 -18.42
N VAL A 173 5.18 11.08 -19.04
CA VAL A 173 3.84 10.92 -18.45
C VAL A 173 3.33 9.49 -18.62
N ILE A 174 2.83 8.89 -17.53
CA ILE A 174 2.18 7.60 -17.47
C ILE A 174 0.76 7.81 -16.91
N ILE A 175 -0.25 7.49 -17.71
CA ILE A 175 -1.65 7.54 -17.31
C ILE A 175 -2.09 6.15 -16.85
N PHE A 176 -2.70 6.05 -15.67
CA PHE A 176 -3.16 4.76 -15.16
C PHE A 176 -4.42 4.33 -15.94
N PRO A 177 -4.46 3.11 -16.49
CA PRO A 177 -5.69 2.59 -17.10
C PRO A 177 -6.78 2.40 -16.04
N LYS A 178 -8.00 2.89 -16.27
CA LYS A 178 -9.13 2.81 -15.30
C LYS A 178 -9.29 1.44 -14.64
N ARG A 179 -9.10 0.34 -15.39
CA ARG A 179 -9.18 -1.04 -14.89
C ARG A 179 -8.31 -1.36 -13.67
N VAL A 180 -7.29 -0.55 -13.38
CA VAL A 180 -6.37 -0.73 -12.23
C VAL A 180 -6.85 -0.06 -10.95
N TYR A 181 -7.91 0.77 -11.01
CA TYR A 181 -8.42 1.50 -9.84
C TYR A 181 -9.95 1.63 -9.79
N GLU A 182 -10.70 1.43 -10.88
CA GLU A 182 -12.13 1.74 -10.94
C GLU A 182 -13.02 0.95 -9.95
N HIS A 183 -12.56 -0.23 -9.54
CA HIS A 183 -13.22 -1.10 -8.57
C HIS A 183 -12.83 -0.76 -7.12
N LEU A 184 -11.95 0.21 -6.91
CA LEU A 184 -11.52 0.69 -5.61
C LEU A 184 -12.31 1.96 -5.29
N LEU A 185 -13.31 1.82 -4.42
CA LEU A 185 -14.26 2.87 -4.09
C LEU A 185 -13.89 3.53 -2.76
N ASN A 186 -14.54 4.67 -2.51
CA ASN A 186 -14.35 5.52 -1.33
C ASN A 186 -12.86 5.78 -1.02
N PRO A 187 -12.11 6.35 -1.98
CA PRO A 187 -10.73 6.78 -1.75
C PRO A 187 -10.65 7.90 -0.71
N GLU A 188 -9.59 7.87 0.10
CA GLU A 188 -9.25 8.87 1.13
C GLU A 188 -7.89 9.47 0.77
N LEU A 189 -7.91 10.65 0.15
CA LEU A 189 -6.70 11.27 -0.42
C LEU A 189 -5.69 11.67 0.67
N GLU A 190 -6.17 12.03 1.86
CA GLU A 190 -5.34 12.36 3.02
C GLU A 190 -4.54 11.17 3.56
N ASN A 191 -4.94 9.94 3.25
CA ASN A 191 -4.33 8.71 3.75
C ASN A 191 -3.39 8.06 2.71
N MET A 192 -2.89 8.87 1.77
CA MET A 192 -1.97 8.44 0.73
C MET A 192 -0.53 8.81 1.05
N VAL A 193 0.38 7.88 0.79
CA VAL A 193 1.82 8.12 0.85
C VAL A 193 2.46 7.63 -0.42
N VAL A 194 3.39 8.41 -0.96
CA VAL A 194 4.10 8.10 -2.19
C VAL A 194 5.58 7.97 -1.90
N TYR A 195 6.19 6.93 -2.44
CA TYR A 195 7.61 6.64 -2.31
C TYR A 195 8.26 6.50 -3.69
N TYR A 196 9.50 6.95 -3.82
CA TYR A 196 10.27 6.88 -5.05
C TYR A 196 11.57 6.09 -4.86
N ASN A 197 11.75 5.07 -5.68
CA ASN A 197 13.03 4.39 -5.87
C ASN A 197 13.71 4.97 -7.11
N PRO A 198 14.71 5.87 -6.96
CA PRO A 198 15.39 6.50 -8.09
C PRO A 198 16.27 5.54 -8.89
N GLU A 199 16.87 4.53 -8.24
CA GLU A 199 17.72 3.53 -8.90
C GLU A 199 16.96 2.71 -9.93
N LYS A 200 15.72 2.33 -9.59
CA LYS A 200 14.84 1.52 -10.46
C LYS A 200 13.85 2.35 -11.26
N GLY A 201 13.72 3.63 -10.94
CA GLY A 201 12.71 4.51 -11.54
C GLY A 201 11.28 4.03 -11.27
N ILE A 202 11.02 3.52 -10.06
CA ILE A 202 9.73 3.00 -9.63
C ILE A 202 9.13 3.92 -8.57
N ILE A 203 7.86 4.27 -8.74
CA ILE A 203 7.07 4.96 -7.73
C ILE A 203 6.09 3.97 -7.13
N TYR A 204 5.98 4.00 -5.80
CA TYR A 204 5.02 3.25 -5.03
C TYR A 204 3.98 4.21 -4.45
N ILE A 205 2.72 4.04 -4.81
CA ILE A 205 1.60 4.82 -4.27
C ILE A 205 0.86 3.89 -3.32
N ASN A 206 0.90 4.19 -2.03
CA ASN A 206 0.18 3.47 -0.98
C ASN A 206 -1.01 4.31 -0.51
N ALA A 207 -2.18 3.69 -0.34
CA ALA A 207 -3.38 4.36 0.14
C ALA A 207 -4.20 3.48 1.07
N ASN A 208 -4.63 4.05 2.20
CA ASN A 208 -5.62 3.45 3.10
C ASN A 208 -6.98 4.09 2.84
N ASN A 209 -7.98 3.27 2.52
CA ASN A 209 -9.27 3.75 1.98
C ASN A 209 -10.44 2.97 2.60
N GLY A 210 -11.68 3.43 2.35
CA GLY A 210 -12.91 2.75 2.76
C GLY A 210 -13.33 3.04 4.21
N GLY A 211 -12.59 3.90 4.92
CA GLY A 211 -12.82 4.31 6.29
C GLY A 211 -12.93 3.14 7.26
N MET A 212 -13.63 3.36 8.37
CA MET A 212 -13.81 2.32 9.40
C MET A 212 -14.77 1.19 9.00
N SER A 213 -15.60 1.40 7.97
CA SER A 213 -16.69 0.48 7.64
C SER A 213 -16.32 -0.61 6.63
N ALA A 214 -15.39 -0.32 5.73
CA ALA A 214 -14.90 -1.26 4.72
C ALA A 214 -13.42 -0.96 4.38
N PRO A 215 -12.52 -0.97 5.39
CA PRO A 215 -11.14 -0.57 5.21
C PRO A 215 -10.41 -1.51 4.24
N TYR A 216 -9.63 -0.93 3.34
CA TYR A 216 -8.66 -1.64 2.53
C TYR A 216 -7.39 -0.82 2.34
N ASN A 217 -6.29 -1.52 2.08
CA ASN A 217 -5.02 -0.90 1.72
C ASN A 217 -4.73 -1.27 0.28
N VAL A 218 -4.19 -0.33 -0.49
CA VAL A 218 -3.78 -0.56 -1.87
C VAL A 218 -2.40 -0.01 -2.12
N LEU A 219 -1.59 -0.80 -2.82
CA LEU A 219 -0.29 -0.39 -3.36
C LEU A 219 -0.33 -0.47 -4.89
N TRP A 220 0.00 0.62 -5.55
CA TRP A 220 0.37 0.62 -6.97
C TRP A 220 1.87 0.80 -7.12
N ALA A 221 2.47 0.01 -8.02
CA ALA A 221 3.82 0.25 -8.51
C ALA A 221 3.76 0.74 -9.96
N VAL A 222 4.47 1.83 -10.24
CA VAL A 222 4.53 2.41 -11.59
C VAL A 222 5.97 2.73 -11.96
N SER A 223 6.32 2.44 -13.20
CA SER A 223 7.59 2.83 -13.81
C SER A 223 7.33 3.42 -15.19
N GLN A 224 8.39 3.85 -15.87
CA GLN A 224 8.28 4.28 -17.27
C GLN A 224 7.80 3.17 -18.21
N LYS A 225 7.82 1.89 -17.79
CA LYS A 225 7.27 0.75 -18.55
C LYS A 225 5.75 0.60 -18.40
N GLY A 226 5.15 1.29 -17.43
CA GLY A 226 3.71 1.23 -17.15
C GLY A 226 3.42 0.98 -15.67
N VAL A 227 2.14 0.70 -15.41
CA VAL A 227 1.59 0.48 -14.06
C VAL A 227 1.23 -1.00 -13.87
N SER A 228 1.57 -1.54 -12.71
CA SER A 228 1.19 -2.90 -12.31
C SER A 228 -0.29 -2.97 -11.93
N SER A 229 -0.91 -4.16 -12.02
CA SER A 229 -2.15 -4.42 -11.28
C SER A 229 -1.95 -4.13 -9.79
N PRO A 230 -2.92 -3.50 -9.10
CA PRO A 230 -2.78 -3.13 -7.69
C PRO A 230 -2.57 -4.36 -6.81
N TYR A 231 -1.82 -4.17 -5.72
CA TYR A 231 -1.81 -5.07 -4.59
C TYR A 231 -2.85 -4.55 -3.60
N ILE A 232 -3.79 -5.40 -3.20
CA ILE A 232 -4.92 -5.00 -2.36
C ILE A 232 -4.93 -5.90 -1.13
N PHE A 233 -4.92 -5.29 0.04
CA PHE A 233 -5.22 -5.95 1.30
C PHE A 233 -6.59 -5.50 1.78
N ASP A 234 -7.48 -6.45 2.01
CA ASP A 234 -8.86 -6.21 2.45
C ASP A 234 -9.25 -7.27 3.47
N ILE A 235 -9.59 -6.81 4.68
CA ILE A 235 -9.93 -7.67 5.81
C ILE A 235 -11.21 -8.46 5.52
N SER A 236 -12.13 -7.91 4.72
CA SER A 236 -13.43 -8.53 4.42
C SER A 236 -13.36 -9.70 3.43
N THR A 237 -12.22 -9.91 2.78
CA THR A 237 -12.00 -11.05 1.87
C THR A 237 -11.38 -12.29 2.55
N LYS A 238 -11.40 -12.33 3.88
CA LYS A 238 -10.78 -13.39 4.67
C LYS A 238 -11.78 -14.10 5.57
#